data_AF-R7SYP3-F1
#
_entry.id   AF-R7SYP3-F1
#
_cell.length_a   1.000
_cell.length_b   1.000
_cell.length_c   1.000
_cell.angle_alpha   90.00
_cell.angle_beta   90.00
_cell.angle_gamma   90.00
#
_symmetry.space_group_name_H-M   'P 1'
#
loop_
_entity.id
_entity.type
_entity.pdbx_description
1 polymer ?
#
loop_
_entity_poly.entity_id
_entity_poly.type
_entity_poly.pdbx_seq_one_letter_code
_entity_poly.pdbx_strand_id
1 'polypeptide(L)'
;MISFFPPPCPQLPEFQTLLVRGTYHASAPVHLLLSHCSGTPGARAICLTPQREPFTNALVELKDQWIEVHGGIGRTSAAALRTEILFVVLGFELVYGLISI
;
A
#
# COMPACT_ATOMS: atom_id res chain seq x y z
N MET A 1 -17.40 0.49 -6.47
CA MET A 1 -16.02 0.28 -5.97
C MET A 1 -15.53 -1.08 -6.46
N ILE A 2 -14.47 -1.13 -7.28
CA ILE A 2 -13.85 -2.41 -7.68
C ILE A 2 -12.86 -2.77 -6.57
N SER A 3 -13.06 -3.92 -5.95
CA SER A 3 -12.15 -4.46 -4.93
C SER A 3 -11.42 -5.66 -5.51
N PHE A 4 -10.09 -5.65 -5.43
CA PHE A 4 -9.25 -6.79 -5.74
C PHE A 4 -9.00 -7.67 -4.51
N PHE A 5 -9.62 -7.35 -3.37
CA PHE A 5 -9.64 -8.27 -2.24
C PHE A 5 -10.50 -9.51 -2.55
N PRO A 6 -10.06 -10.72 -2.16
CA PRO A 6 -10.90 -11.89 -2.23
C PRO A 6 -12.17 -11.66 -1.36
N PRO A 7 -13.38 -11.89 -1.90
CA PRO A 7 -14.61 -11.73 -1.11
C PRO A 7 -14.69 -12.80 -0.01
N PRO A 8 -15.35 -12.51 1.14
CA PRO A 8 -16.05 -11.27 1.46
C PRO A 8 -15.11 -10.19 2.04
N CYS A 9 -15.06 -9.01 1.41
CA CYS A 9 -14.29 -7.87 1.91
C CYS A 9 -15.22 -6.72 2.35
N PRO A 10 -14.99 -6.09 3.51
CA PRO A 10 -15.73 -4.88 3.88
C PRO A 10 -15.42 -3.76 2.89
N GLN A 11 -16.45 -3.02 2.49
CA GLN A 11 -16.27 -1.83 1.65
C GLN A 11 -15.86 -0.66 2.54
N LEU A 12 -14.73 -0.03 2.21
CA LEU A 12 -14.31 1.21 2.83
C LEU A 12 -15.17 2.37 2.28
N PRO A 13 -15.43 3.42 3.08
CA PRO A 13 -16.04 4.64 2.57
C PRO A 13 -15.09 5.34 1.57
N GLU A 14 -15.57 6.35 0.86
CA GLU A 14 -14.70 7.15 0.00
C GLU A 14 -13.63 7.88 0.82
N PHE A 15 -12.39 7.82 0.37
CA PHE A 15 -11.25 8.47 1.01
C PHE A 15 -10.29 9.04 -0.04
N GLN A 16 -9.65 10.15 0.31
CA GLN A 16 -8.49 10.68 -0.43
C GLN A 16 -7.17 10.28 0.23
N THR A 17 -7.18 10.08 1.55
CA THR A 17 -6.01 9.67 2.33
C THR A 17 -6.48 8.71 3.41
N LEU A 18 -5.73 7.64 3.63
CA LEU A 18 -6.03 6.62 4.63
C LEU A 18 -4.77 6.32 5.44
N LEU A 19 -4.85 6.54 6.76
CA LEU A 19 -3.82 6.10 7.69
C LEU A 19 -4.22 4.74 8.24
N VAL A 20 -3.44 3.70 7.91
CA VAL A 20 -3.61 2.36 8.46
C VAL A 20 -2.61 2.18 9.59
N ARG A 21 -3.10 1.85 10.79
CA ARG A 21 -2.26 1.55 11.96
C ARG A 21 -2.69 0.22 12.57
N GLY A 22 -1.71 -0.60 12.96
CA GLY A 22 -1.94 -1.89 13.60
C GLY A 22 -1.45 -3.06 12.75
N THR A 23 -1.86 -4.27 13.11
CA THR A 23 -1.55 -5.48 12.36
C THR A 23 -2.48 -5.61 11.16
N TYR A 24 -1.91 -5.60 9.96
CA TYR A 24 -2.62 -5.86 8.73
C TYR A 24 -1.89 -6.92 7.91
N HIS A 25 -2.62 -7.58 7.03
CA HIS A 25 -2.04 -8.54 6.10
C HIS A 25 -1.06 -7.83 5.16
N ALA A 26 0.16 -8.38 4.96
CA ALA A 26 1.22 -7.68 4.24
C ALA A 26 0.81 -7.23 2.82
N SER A 27 -0.01 -8.01 2.11
CA SER A 27 -0.53 -7.65 0.79
C SER A 27 -1.72 -6.70 0.80
N ALA A 28 -2.35 -6.43 1.96
CA ALA A 28 -3.54 -5.58 2.04
C ALA A 28 -3.33 -4.15 1.48
N PRO A 29 -2.20 -3.46 1.75
CA PRO A 29 -1.92 -2.17 1.11
C PRO A 29 -1.86 -2.28 -0.41
N VAL A 30 -1.25 -3.34 -0.96
CA VAL A 30 -1.16 -3.55 -2.41
C VAL A 30 -2.55 -3.74 -3.02
N HIS A 31 -3.36 -4.62 -2.43
CA HIS A 31 -4.75 -4.84 -2.85
C HIS A 31 -5.58 -3.55 -2.80
N LEU A 32 -5.40 -2.74 -1.76
CA LEU A 32 -6.10 -1.47 -1.59
C LEU A 32 -5.71 -0.44 -2.66
N LEU A 33 -4.42 -0.29 -2.95
CA LEU A 33 -3.92 0.60 -3.99
C LEU A 33 -4.47 0.21 -5.38
N LEU A 34 -4.38 -1.09 -5.71
CA LEU A 34 -4.88 -1.60 -6.99
C LEU A 34 -6.39 -1.40 -7.11
N SER A 35 -7.14 -1.66 -6.04
CA SER A 35 -8.59 -1.49 -5.98
C SER A 35 -8.99 -0.04 -6.21
N HIS A 36 -8.29 0.89 -5.56
CA HIS A 36 -8.53 2.32 -5.69
C HIS A 36 -8.25 2.80 -7.13
N CYS A 37 -7.09 2.45 -7.70
CA CYS A 37 -6.75 2.83 -9.07
C CYS A 37 -7.66 2.18 -10.13
N SER A 38 -8.18 0.97 -9.88
CA SER A 38 -9.13 0.33 -10.80
C SER A 38 -10.54 0.92 -10.68
N GLY A 39 -10.96 1.33 -9.49
CA GLY A 39 -12.28 1.95 -9.27
C GLY A 39 -12.38 3.37 -9.82
N THR A 40 -11.25 4.09 -9.88
CA THR A 40 -11.21 5.51 -10.27
C THR A 40 -10.28 5.72 -11.47
N PRO A 41 -10.82 5.84 -12.70
CA PRO A 41 -10.04 6.13 -13.89
C PRO A 41 -9.23 7.42 -13.73
N GLY A 42 -7.92 7.38 -14.00
CA GLY A 42 -7.02 8.54 -13.88
C GLY A 42 -6.47 8.81 -12.47
N ALA A 43 -6.97 8.14 -11.43
CA ALA A 43 -6.39 8.27 -10.09
C ALA A 43 -5.01 7.59 -10.00
N ARG A 44 -4.10 8.24 -9.24
CA ARG A 44 -2.79 7.71 -8.83
C ARG A 44 -2.82 7.50 -7.32
N ALA A 45 -2.32 6.36 -6.86
CA ALA A 45 -2.28 6.04 -5.44
C ALA A 45 -0.82 5.93 -4.96
N ILE A 46 -0.53 6.53 -3.81
CA ILE A 46 0.80 6.53 -3.21
C ILE A 46 0.68 5.88 -1.83
N CYS A 47 1.50 4.87 -1.58
CA CYS A 47 1.64 4.24 -0.27
C CYS A 47 2.94 4.70 0.37
N LEU A 48 2.85 5.23 1.59
CA LEU A 48 4.01 5.61 2.39
C LEU A 48 4.24 4.52 3.45
N THR A 49 5.43 3.94 3.48
CA THR A 49 5.84 3.00 4.53
C THR A 49 7.03 3.55 5.33
N PRO A 50 6.99 3.49 6.67
CA PRO A 50 8.13 3.88 7.52
C PRO A 50 9.22 2.80 7.57
N GLN A 51 8.98 1.61 7.02
CA GLN A 51 9.90 0.47 7.08
C GLN A 51 9.92 -0.25 5.74
N ARG A 52 10.98 -0.05 4.93
CA ARG A 52 11.07 -0.62 3.58
C ARG A 52 11.42 -2.11 3.60
N GLU A 53 12.46 -2.49 4.33
CA GLU A 53 12.97 -3.86 4.33
C GLU A 53 11.96 -4.85 4.94
N PRO A 54 11.41 -4.63 6.15
CA PRO A 54 10.41 -5.54 6.71
C PRO A 54 9.16 -5.66 5.84
N PHE A 55 8.71 -4.55 5.25
CA PHE A 55 7.53 -4.54 4.38
C PHE A 55 7.77 -5.31 3.09
N THR A 56 8.90 -5.08 2.43
CA THR A 56 9.27 -5.81 1.20
C THR A 56 9.45 -7.30 1.48
N ASN A 57 10.16 -7.64 2.55
CA ASN A 57 10.38 -9.03 2.94
C ASN A 57 9.06 -9.74 3.26
N ALA A 58 8.17 -9.08 4.00
CA ALA A 58 6.85 -9.63 4.31
C ALA A 58 6.00 -9.85 3.04
N LEU A 59 6.09 -8.97 2.04
CA LEU A 59 5.42 -9.17 0.75
C LEU A 59 5.99 -10.38 -0.02
N VAL A 60 7.32 -10.51 -0.05
CA VAL A 60 8.01 -11.60 -0.75
C VAL A 60 7.77 -12.94 -0.06
N GLU A 61 7.79 -12.97 1.27
CA GLU A 61 7.58 -14.19 2.07
C GLU A 61 6.13 -14.66 1.99
N LEU A 62 5.16 -13.73 2.06
CA LEU A 62 3.74 -14.04 1.99
C LEU A 62 3.36 -14.75 0.68
N LYS A 63 4.02 -14.42 -0.44
CA LYS A 63 3.73 -14.95 -1.78
C LYS A 63 2.22 -15.01 -2.05
N ASP A 64 1.60 -13.83 -2.03
CA ASP A 64 0.15 -13.72 -2.20
C ASP A 64 -0.30 -14.35 -3.53
N GLN A 65 -1.03 -15.47 -3.42
CA GLN A 65 -1.48 -16.27 -4.57
C GLN A 65 -2.39 -15.47 -5.50
N TRP A 66 -3.16 -14.52 -4.97
CA TRP A 66 -4.02 -13.69 -5.81
C TRP A 66 -3.18 -12.80 -6.71
N ILE A 67 -2.15 -12.15 -6.16
CA ILE A 67 -1.22 -11.29 -6.92
C ILE A 67 -0.44 -12.13 -7.94
N GLU A 68 -0.02 -13.34 -7.59
CA GLU A 68 0.69 -14.23 -8.53
C GLU A 68 -0.18 -14.58 -9.75
N VAL A 69 -1.46 -14.91 -9.52
CA VAL A 69 -2.39 -15.32 -10.59
C VAL A 69 -2.91 -14.10 -11.39
N HIS A 70 -3.17 -12.97 -10.73
CA HIS A 70 -3.88 -11.84 -11.34
C HIS A 70 -2.99 -10.63 -11.63
N GLY A 71 -1.76 -10.59 -11.11
CA GLY A 71 -0.84 -9.46 -11.24
C GLY A 71 -0.39 -9.19 -12.67
N GLY A 72 -0.30 -10.24 -13.50
CA GLY A 72 0.05 -10.12 -14.92
C GLY A 72 -1.13 -9.76 -15.84
N ILE A 73 -2.35 -9.73 -15.33
CA ILE A 73 -3.54 -9.39 -16.14
C ILE A 73 -3.51 -7.90 -16.45
N GLY A 74 -3.74 -7.53 -17.71
CA GLY A 74 -3.63 -6.15 -18.19
C GLY A 74 -4.38 -5.12 -17.35
N ARG A 75 -5.56 -5.47 -16.80
CA ARG A 75 -6.31 -4.60 -15.88
C ARG A 75 -5.56 -4.33 -14.57
N THR A 76 -4.96 -5.35 -13.97
CA THR A 76 -4.19 -5.24 -12.73
C THR A 76 -2.86 -4.53 -13.00
N SER A 77 -2.17 -4.87 -14.08
CA SER A 77 -0.91 -4.21 -14.49
C SER A 77 -1.12 -2.72 -14.79
N ALA A 78 -2.22 -2.35 -15.44
CA ALA A 78 -2.57 -0.95 -15.72
C ALA A 78 -2.95 -0.17 -14.43
N ALA A 79 -3.48 -0.85 -13.42
CA ALA A 79 -3.65 -0.26 -12.09
C ALA A 79 -2.29 -0.09 -11.40
N ALA A 80 -1.44 -1.13 -11.42
CA ALA A 80 -0.12 -1.13 -10.80
C ALA A 80 0.80 -0.02 -11.33
N LEU A 81 0.76 0.26 -12.64
CA LEU A 81 1.50 1.37 -13.27
C LEU A 81 1.18 2.74 -12.66
N ARG A 82 -0.01 2.89 -12.07
CA ARG A 82 -0.49 4.13 -11.42
C ARG A 82 -0.36 4.09 -9.91
N THR A 83 0.34 3.11 -9.36
CA THR A 83 0.62 2.99 -7.93
C THR A 83 2.10 3.18 -7.65
N GLU A 84 2.42 3.80 -6.53
CA GLU A 84 3.81 4.00 -6.10
C GLU A 84 3.94 3.72 -4.61
N ILE A 85 5.01 3.03 -4.22
CA ILE A 85 5.31 2.75 -2.82
C ILE A 85 6.59 3.51 -2.47
N LEU A 86 6.44 4.53 -1.65
CA LEU A 86 7.53 5.37 -1.18
C LEU A 86 7.90 4.99 0.25
N PHE A 87 9.21 4.98 0.50
CA PHE A 87 9.75 4.85 1.84
C PHE A 87 9.97 6.26 2.40
N VAL A 88 9.38 6.53 3.57
CA VAL A 88 9.54 7.81 4.27
C VAL A 88 10.07 7.54 5.66
N VAL A 89 11.31 7.92 5.92
CA VAL A 89 11.82 8.06 7.29
C VAL A 89 11.24 9.36 7.82
N LEU A 90 10.23 9.27 8.69
CA LEU A 90 9.85 10.41 9.52
C LEU A 90 11.01 10.66 10.50
N GLY A 91 11.98 11.47 10.08
CA GLY A 91 13.11 11.87 10.92
C GLY A 91 12.62 12.68 12.11
N PHE A 92 12.32 12.02 13.22
CA PHE A 92 12.14 12.64 14.52
C PHE A 92 13.48 12.69 15.24
N GLU A 93 14.46 13.39 14.66
CA GLU A 93 15.73 13.68 15.33
C GLU A 93 16.20 15.10 15.03
N LEU A 94 15.36 16.07 15.39
CA LEU A 94 15.69 17.50 15.47
C LEU A 94 15.35 18.10 16.85
N VAL A 95 15.32 17.29 17.93
CA VAL A 95 15.04 17.80 19.29
C VAL A 95 16.10 17.46 20.35
N TYR A 96 17.08 16.58 20.08
CA TYR A 96 18.14 16.27 21.06
C TYR A 96 19.53 16.84 20.73
N GLY A 97 19.58 17.93 19.94
CA GLY A 97 20.83 18.64 19.62
C GLY A 97 21.02 19.97 20.38
N LEU A 98 20.18 20.26 21.38
CA LEU A 98 20.22 21.48 22.19
C LEU A 98 20.49 21.14 23.67
N ILE A 99 21.52 20.33 23.91
CA ILE A 99 22.23 20.31 25.19
C ILE A 99 23.72 20.33 24.87
N SER A 100 24.21 21.52 24.56
CA SER A 100 25.61 21.88 24.70
C SER A 100 25.64 23.08 25.64
N ILE A 101 25.96 22.80 26.90
CA ILE A 101 26.68 23.58 27.93
C ILE A 101 26.54 22.81 29.25
#